data_AF-A0A9E4VH52-F1
#
_entry.id   AF-A0A9E4VH52-F1
#
_cell.length_a   1.000
_cell.length_b   1.000
_cell.length_c   1.000
_cell.angle_alpha   90.00
_cell.angle_beta   90.00
_cell.angle_gamma   90.00
#
_symmetry.space_group_name_H-M   'P 1'
#
loop_
_entity.id
_entity.type
_entity.pdbx_description
1 polymer ?
#
loop_
_entity_poly.entity_id
_entity_poly.type
_entity_poly.pdbx_seq_one_letter_code
_entity_poly.pdbx_strand_id
1 'polypeptide(L)'
;GEVFSVNIQRVEPKQVIVALGRAEAVLPISEQVPIERYRSGNKMKVLLKTVARSSKGPELIVSRADTLLLRRLFEMEVPEIFSGAVEIDSIAREPGSRSKVAVRATQDGVDPVGSCVGLRGVRIQNIVNELHGEKIDVVEWNKEAAIFLANALSPAQVMKVELNVDDQTATAVVPERQLSLAIGKEGQNVRLAARLTGWRVDIKSNVEYEAEVAERAVKEAEAIATGAVAVEEPPVAEEPVEAEAVAEEPAATEQVEKKVEAEPAVAEEAKVETKEAPVAEIKPAPVEEPVVAPKLAPQPAPVREPVAAAEKSASLRDVPEAIWTIRRARRSVSDSDEPGQIRFAEDIAGLRGGVTASRRNRRRDDAAATTQPEAPKRKTKAGKRRR
;
A
#
# COMPACT_ATOMS: atom_id res chain seq x y z
N GLY A 1 21.43 6.49 -15.56
CA GLY A 1 20.15 6.25 -14.87
C GLY A 1 20.20 5.01 -13.98
N GLU A 2 21.23 4.89 -13.15
CA GLU A 2 21.38 3.85 -12.12
C GLU A 2 21.33 4.53 -10.76
N VAL A 3 20.94 3.80 -9.71
CA VAL A 3 20.88 4.32 -8.34
C VAL A 3 22.11 3.88 -7.55
N PHE A 4 22.74 4.84 -6.88
CA PHE A 4 23.90 4.60 -6.03
C PHE A 4 23.67 5.14 -4.62
N SER A 5 24.12 4.38 -3.62
CA SER A 5 24.24 4.86 -2.24
C SER A 5 25.49 5.74 -2.11
N VAL A 6 25.30 7.01 -1.77
CA VAL A 6 26.38 8.00 -1.63
C VAL A 6 26.43 8.58 -0.23
N ASN A 7 27.59 9.07 0.17
CA ASN A 7 27.77 9.85 1.39
C ASN A 7 27.96 11.33 1.01
N ILE A 8 27.23 12.26 1.63
CA ILE A 8 27.47 13.70 1.43
C ILE A 8 28.83 14.06 2.03
N GLN A 9 29.75 14.58 1.21
CA GLN A 9 31.03 15.09 1.70
C GLN A 9 30.88 16.53 2.18
N ARG A 10 30.44 17.43 1.29
CA ARG A 10 30.32 18.86 1.56
C ARG A 10 29.10 19.47 0.87
N VAL A 11 28.50 20.46 1.54
CA VAL A 11 27.37 21.24 1.05
C VAL A 11 27.89 22.63 0.71
N GLU A 12 27.87 22.98 -0.58
CA GLU A 12 28.24 24.31 -1.08
C GLU A 12 26.94 25.10 -1.40
N PRO A 13 26.95 26.45 -1.46
CA PRO A 13 25.72 27.23 -1.65
C PRO A 13 24.95 26.98 -2.96
N LYS A 14 25.58 26.36 -3.96
CA LYS A 14 24.98 26.07 -5.29
C LYS A 14 24.81 24.58 -5.60
N GLN A 15 25.47 23.71 -4.84
CA GLN A 15 25.59 22.29 -5.15
C GLN A 15 26.01 21.48 -3.91
N VAL A 16 25.62 20.21 -3.87
CA VAL A 16 26.07 19.26 -2.85
C VAL A 16 27.04 18.28 -3.50
N ILE A 17 28.18 18.03 -2.88
CA ILE A 17 29.18 17.08 -3.39
C ILE A 17 29.13 15.80 -2.57
N VAL A 18 29.01 14.69 -3.28
CA VAL A 18 28.76 13.36 -2.73
C VAL A 18 29.85 12.39 -3.16
N ALA A 19 30.25 11.50 -2.26
CA ALA A 19 31.21 10.44 -2.53
C ALA A 19 30.50 9.25 -3.20
N LEU A 20 30.94 8.93 -4.42
CA LEU A 20 30.49 7.80 -5.23
C LEU A 20 31.59 6.72 -5.27
N GLY A 21 31.81 6.07 -4.13
CA GLY A 21 32.87 5.08 -3.97
C GLY A 21 34.28 5.68 -4.09
N ARG A 22 34.86 5.63 -5.30
CA ARG A 22 36.18 6.20 -5.62
C ARG A 22 36.12 7.53 -6.41
N ALA A 23 34.93 7.95 -6.84
CA ALA A 23 34.72 9.19 -7.57
C ALA A 23 33.94 10.21 -6.72
N GLU A 24 34.03 11.48 -7.07
CA GLU A 24 33.11 12.52 -6.59
C GLU A 24 32.00 12.74 -7.61
N ALA A 25 30.80 13.04 -7.12
CA ALA A 25 29.64 13.41 -7.93
C ALA A 25 29.00 14.67 -7.36
N VAL A 26 28.33 15.42 -8.25
CA VAL A 26 27.73 16.72 -7.96
C VAL A 26 26.21 16.62 -8.08
N LEU A 27 25.53 17.07 -7.03
CA LEU A 27 24.08 17.22 -6.94
C LEU A 27 23.76 18.73 -7.05
N PRO A 28 23.49 19.26 -8.26
CA PRO A 28 23.21 20.68 -8.47
C PRO A 28 21.83 21.07 -7.91
N ILE A 29 21.64 22.35 -7.60
CA ILE A 29 20.40 22.85 -6.97
C ILE A 29 19.11 22.52 -7.74
N SER A 30 19.17 22.40 -9.07
CA SER A 30 18.02 22.01 -9.92
C SER A 30 17.59 20.55 -9.78
N GLU A 31 18.48 19.70 -9.25
CA GLU A 31 18.26 18.26 -9.07
C GLU A 31 18.11 17.87 -7.58
N GLN A 32 18.18 18.87 -6.68
CA GLN A 32 17.90 18.76 -5.25
C GLN A 32 16.39 18.81 -4.98
N VAL A 33 15.98 18.25 -3.85
CA VAL A 33 14.60 18.32 -3.34
C VAL A 33 14.53 19.45 -2.31
N PRO A 34 13.70 20.50 -2.51
CA PRO A 34 13.73 21.71 -1.66
C PRO A 34 13.46 21.48 -0.16
N ILE A 35 12.77 20.39 0.18
CA ILE A 35 12.37 20.03 1.55
C ILE A 35 13.46 19.19 2.25
N GLU A 36 14.38 18.58 1.50
CA GLU A 36 15.43 17.73 2.06
C GLU A 36 16.55 18.55 2.74
N ARG A 37 17.09 18.01 3.83
CA ARG A 37 18.18 18.63 4.59
C ARG A 37 19.50 17.92 4.33
N TYR A 38 20.20 18.37 3.29
CA TYR A 38 21.57 17.93 2.98
C TYR A 38 22.53 18.32 4.12
N ARG A 39 23.25 17.34 4.69
CA ARG A 39 24.26 17.53 5.73
C ARG A 39 25.46 16.63 5.45
N SER A 40 26.69 17.14 5.62
CA SER A 40 27.91 16.33 5.55
C SER A 40 27.84 15.11 6.46
N GLY A 41 28.27 13.96 5.96
CA GLY A 41 28.22 12.67 6.64
C GLY A 41 26.92 11.88 6.46
N ASN A 42 25.82 12.51 6.01
CA ASN A 42 24.58 11.77 5.72
C ASN A 42 24.78 10.80 4.55
N LYS A 43 24.14 9.63 4.65
CA LYS A 43 24.02 8.67 3.55
C LYS A 43 22.67 8.83 2.86
N MET A 44 22.63 8.67 1.54
CA MET A 44 21.38 8.66 0.78
C MET A 44 21.58 7.95 -0.57
N LYS A 45 20.51 7.39 -1.12
CA LYS A 45 20.51 6.94 -2.52
C LYS A 45 20.32 8.14 -3.46
N VAL A 46 21.01 8.16 -4.60
CA VAL A 46 20.84 9.16 -5.67
C VAL A 46 20.86 8.48 -7.03
N LEU A 47 20.20 9.09 -8.02
CA LEU A 47 20.24 8.62 -9.40
C LEU A 47 21.42 9.27 -10.12
N LEU A 48 22.29 8.48 -10.77
CA LEU A 48 23.25 9.01 -11.74
C LEU A 48 22.52 9.43 -13.02
N LYS A 49 22.36 10.75 -13.21
CA LYS A 49 21.58 11.35 -14.29
C LYS A 49 22.38 11.45 -15.58
N THR A 50 23.55 12.08 -15.53
CA THR A 50 24.43 12.22 -16.71
C THR A 50 25.90 12.33 -16.31
N VAL A 51 26.80 12.14 -17.28
CA VAL A 51 28.24 12.35 -17.15
C VAL A 51 28.61 13.53 -18.05
N ALA A 52 28.81 14.70 -17.44
CA ALA A 52 29.21 15.91 -18.16
C ALA A 52 30.71 15.93 -18.41
N ARG A 53 31.15 16.66 -19.43
CA ARG A 53 32.57 16.98 -19.64
C ARG A 53 32.84 18.37 -19.09
N SER A 54 33.60 18.46 -18.00
CA SER A 54 34.08 19.74 -17.44
C SER A 54 35.52 20.01 -17.88
N SER A 55 35.99 21.25 -17.68
CA SER A 55 37.41 21.62 -17.88
C SER A 55 38.38 20.90 -16.93
N LYS A 56 37.87 20.24 -15.89
CA LYS A 56 38.66 19.47 -14.91
C LYS A 56 38.56 17.94 -15.11
N GLY A 57 37.88 17.49 -16.17
CA GLY A 57 37.62 16.08 -16.46
C GLY A 57 36.12 15.72 -16.46
N PRO A 58 35.77 14.43 -16.52
CA PRO A 58 34.39 13.98 -16.46
C PRO A 58 33.77 14.29 -15.09
N GLU A 59 32.58 14.89 -15.09
CA GLU A 59 31.84 15.28 -13.90
C GLU A 59 30.54 14.46 -13.83
N LEU A 60 30.36 13.76 -12.71
CA LEU A 60 29.20 12.89 -12.50
C LEU A 60 28.06 13.71 -11.92
N ILE A 61 27.00 13.94 -12.68
CA ILE A 61 25.81 14.68 -12.23
C ILE A 61 24.78 13.69 -11.71
N VAL A 62 24.44 13.81 -10.43
CA VAL A 62 23.44 12.99 -9.74
C VAL A 62 22.17 13.80 -9.45
N SER A 63 21.06 13.09 -9.23
CA SER A 63 19.76 13.70 -8.94
C SER A 63 19.02 13.02 -7.79
N ARG A 64 18.28 13.84 -7.03
CA ARG A 64 17.22 13.42 -6.10
C ARG A 64 15.81 13.75 -6.60
N ALA A 65 15.66 14.78 -7.42
CA ALA A 65 14.37 15.22 -7.95
C ALA A 65 13.81 14.34 -9.08
N ASP A 66 14.66 13.62 -9.82
CA ASP A 66 14.25 12.89 -11.03
C ASP A 66 13.21 11.77 -10.78
N THR A 67 12.24 11.59 -11.68
CA THR A 67 11.22 10.52 -11.61
C THR A 67 11.84 9.13 -11.70
N LEU A 68 12.96 8.99 -12.42
CA LEU A 68 13.68 7.72 -12.56
C LEU A 68 14.27 7.23 -11.25
N LEU A 69 14.56 8.10 -10.27
CA LEU A 69 14.96 7.66 -8.93
C LEU A 69 13.83 6.83 -8.29
N LEU A 70 12.59 7.30 -8.36
CA LEU A 70 11.45 6.59 -7.78
C LEU A 70 11.22 5.23 -8.47
N ARG A 71 11.28 5.20 -9.82
CA ARG A 71 11.18 3.93 -10.58
C ARG A 71 12.23 2.90 -10.11
N ARG A 72 13.50 3.32 -10.03
CA ARG A 72 14.59 2.44 -9.59
C ARG A 72 14.50 2.03 -8.10
N LEU A 73 13.95 2.88 -7.22
CA LEU A 73 13.71 2.52 -5.83
C LEU A 73 12.62 1.43 -5.71
N PHE A 74 11.56 1.50 -6.52
CA PHE A 74 10.56 0.43 -6.60
C PHE A 74 11.16 -0.88 -7.14
N GLU A 75 11.96 -0.83 -8.21
CA GLU A 75 12.67 -2.00 -8.74
C GLU A 75 13.60 -2.67 -7.70
N MET A 76 14.19 -1.89 -6.77
CA MET A 76 15.03 -2.43 -5.70
C MET A 76 14.24 -3.01 -4.52
N GLU A 77 13.06 -2.48 -4.21
CA GLU A 77 12.27 -2.84 -3.01
C GLU A 77 11.21 -3.93 -3.29
N VAL A 78 10.76 -4.05 -4.54
CA VAL A 78 9.64 -4.91 -4.95
C VAL A 78 10.15 -6.00 -5.92
N PRO A 79 10.39 -7.25 -5.43
CA PRO A 79 10.87 -8.37 -6.26
C PRO A 79 9.98 -8.69 -7.47
N GLU A 80 8.68 -8.42 -7.36
CA GLU A 80 7.67 -8.64 -8.40
C GLU A 80 7.86 -7.64 -9.56
N ILE A 81 8.39 -6.43 -9.30
CA ILE A 81 8.80 -5.47 -10.33
C ILE A 81 10.15 -5.88 -10.93
N PHE A 82 11.11 -6.29 -10.10
CA PHE A 82 12.42 -6.75 -10.58
C PHE A 82 12.34 -7.97 -11.51
N SER A 83 11.40 -8.88 -11.25
CA SER A 83 11.13 -10.08 -12.07
C SER A 83 10.21 -9.82 -13.27
N GLY A 84 9.63 -8.63 -13.39
CA GLY A 84 8.70 -8.27 -14.48
C GLY A 84 7.29 -8.84 -14.35
N ALA A 85 6.93 -9.43 -13.21
CA ALA A 85 5.55 -9.86 -12.92
C ALA A 85 4.60 -8.67 -12.73
N VAL A 86 5.13 -7.54 -12.25
CA VAL A 86 4.45 -6.24 -12.16
C VAL A 86 5.28 -5.20 -12.92
N GLU A 87 4.62 -4.32 -13.67
CA GLU A 87 5.26 -3.24 -14.40
C GLU A 87 4.78 -1.87 -13.88
N ILE A 88 5.68 -0.90 -13.79
CA ILE A 88 5.33 0.51 -13.59
C ILE A 88 5.07 1.13 -14.97
N ASP A 89 3.83 1.50 -15.23
CA ASP A 89 3.42 2.15 -16.47
C ASP A 89 3.88 3.62 -16.46
N SER A 90 3.28 4.44 -15.59
CA SER A 90 3.56 5.87 -15.47
C SER A 90 3.86 6.34 -14.04
N ILE A 91 4.56 7.47 -13.92
CA ILE A 91 4.92 8.11 -12.65
C ILE A 91 4.69 9.62 -12.77
N ALA A 92 3.86 10.17 -11.89
CA ALA A 92 3.72 11.61 -11.70
C ALA A 92 4.32 12.00 -10.33
N ARG A 93 5.37 12.83 -10.32
CA ARG A 93 6.14 13.17 -9.11
C ARG A 93 6.22 14.67 -8.89
N GLU A 94 5.91 15.12 -7.68
CA GLU A 94 6.29 16.42 -7.13
C GLU A 94 7.30 16.18 -5.99
N PRO A 95 8.62 16.30 -6.25
CA PRO A 95 9.66 15.78 -5.36
C PRO A 95 9.63 16.37 -3.95
N GLY A 96 9.75 15.49 -2.94
CA GLY A 96 9.68 15.84 -1.52
C GLY A 96 8.28 16.16 -1.00
N SER A 97 7.24 16.09 -1.84
CA SER A 97 5.86 16.38 -1.47
C SER A 97 4.96 15.18 -1.68
N ARG A 98 4.61 14.86 -2.94
CA ARG A 98 3.74 13.74 -3.28
C ARG A 98 4.03 13.18 -4.67
N SER A 99 3.93 11.86 -4.80
CA SER A 99 4.04 11.11 -6.04
C SER A 99 2.87 10.16 -6.22
N LYS A 100 2.41 9.99 -7.45
CA LYS A 100 1.53 8.91 -7.89
C LYS A 100 2.28 7.97 -8.82
N VAL A 101 2.08 6.66 -8.65
CA VAL A 101 2.72 5.61 -9.44
C VAL A 101 1.65 4.65 -9.94
N ALA A 102 1.54 4.52 -11.26
CA ALA A 102 0.60 3.62 -11.91
C ALA A 102 1.28 2.27 -12.17
N VAL A 103 0.69 1.19 -11.66
CA VAL A 103 1.24 -0.17 -11.78
C VAL A 103 0.23 -1.12 -12.40
N ARG A 104 0.71 -2.07 -13.20
CA ARG A 104 -0.09 -3.15 -13.80
C ARG A 104 0.55 -4.50 -13.56
N ALA A 105 -0.27 -5.54 -13.45
CA ALA A 105 0.23 -6.91 -13.47
C ALA A 105 0.51 -7.34 -14.92
N THR A 106 1.64 -8.01 -15.13
CA THR A 106 2.00 -8.67 -16.39
C THR A 106 1.68 -10.16 -16.34
N GLN A 107 1.53 -10.72 -15.14
CA GLN A 107 1.19 -12.12 -14.88
C GLN A 107 -0.17 -12.23 -14.17
N ASP A 108 -1.01 -13.15 -14.62
CA ASP A 108 -2.32 -13.39 -14.02
C ASP A 108 -2.19 -13.89 -12.57
N GLY A 109 -3.11 -13.46 -11.71
CA GLY A 109 -3.14 -13.83 -10.29
C GLY A 109 -2.18 -13.05 -9.39
N VAL A 110 -1.43 -12.09 -9.92
CA VAL A 110 -0.59 -11.15 -9.14
C VAL A 110 -1.34 -9.84 -8.93
N ASP A 111 -1.52 -9.41 -7.68
CA ASP A 111 -2.01 -8.07 -7.34
C ASP A 111 -0.86 -7.05 -7.48
N PRO A 112 -0.91 -6.10 -8.43
CA PRO A 112 0.17 -5.15 -8.64
C PRO A 112 0.27 -4.11 -7.52
N VAL A 113 -0.85 -3.68 -6.94
CA VAL A 113 -0.88 -2.67 -5.87
C VAL A 113 -0.44 -3.31 -4.55
N GLY A 114 -0.99 -4.47 -4.20
CA GLY A 114 -0.60 -5.23 -3.00
C GLY A 114 0.87 -5.64 -3.00
N SER A 115 1.43 -6.01 -4.16
CA SER A 115 2.87 -6.29 -4.31
C SER A 115 3.72 -5.06 -4.01
N CYS A 116 3.33 -3.88 -4.52
CA CYS A 116 4.07 -2.63 -4.30
C CYS A 116 3.98 -2.11 -2.85
N VAL A 117 2.80 -2.24 -2.24
CA VAL A 117 2.55 -1.81 -0.86
C VAL A 117 3.22 -2.77 0.14
N GLY A 118 3.13 -4.08 -0.11
CA GLY A 118 3.61 -5.12 0.78
C GLY A 118 2.79 -5.26 2.07
N LEU A 119 3.15 -6.24 2.91
CA LEU A 119 2.46 -6.50 4.18
C LEU A 119 2.39 -5.22 5.03
N ARG A 120 1.18 -4.73 5.32
CA ARG A 120 0.91 -3.50 6.08
C ARG A 120 1.63 -2.24 5.55
N GLY A 121 1.97 -2.17 4.26
CA GLY A 121 2.62 -1.00 3.68
C GLY A 121 4.12 -0.90 3.96
N VAL A 122 4.79 -1.95 4.44
CA VAL A 122 6.22 -1.88 4.81
C VAL A 122 7.12 -1.52 3.62
N ARG A 123 6.88 -2.10 2.42
CA ARG A 123 7.70 -1.82 1.22
C ARG A 123 7.56 -0.36 0.79
N ILE A 124 6.34 0.12 0.61
CA ILE A 124 6.11 1.53 0.24
C ILE A 124 6.63 2.49 1.31
N GLN A 125 6.50 2.17 2.60
CA GLN A 125 7.03 2.99 3.69
C GLN A 125 8.57 3.09 3.66
N ASN A 126 9.28 2.02 3.27
CA ASN A 126 10.74 2.07 3.09
C ASN A 126 11.14 3.07 1.99
N ILE A 127 10.39 3.10 0.88
CA ILE A 127 10.62 4.07 -0.22
C ILE A 127 10.28 5.50 0.23
N VAL A 128 9.15 5.71 0.92
CA VAL A 128 8.78 7.01 1.53
C VAL A 128 9.88 7.50 2.49
N ASN A 129 10.46 6.61 3.30
CA ASN A 129 11.54 6.94 4.23
C ASN A 129 12.84 7.34 3.51
N GLU A 130 13.23 6.64 2.43
CA GLU A 130 14.37 7.01 1.59
C GLU A 130 14.17 8.38 0.91
N LEU A 131 12.93 8.73 0.56
CA LEU A 131 12.55 10.04 0.02
C LEU A 131 12.17 11.07 1.11
N HIS A 132 12.65 10.88 2.34
CA HIS A 132 12.51 11.81 3.47
C HIS A 132 11.06 12.23 3.79
N GLY A 133 10.07 11.36 3.53
CA GLY A 133 8.66 11.61 3.82
C GLY A 133 7.82 12.09 2.63
N GLU A 134 8.34 12.05 1.40
CA GLU A 134 7.53 12.21 0.17
C GLU A 134 6.40 11.18 0.17
N LYS A 135 5.13 11.63 0.10
CA LYS A 135 3.98 10.73 0.11
C LYS A 135 3.84 10.03 -1.23
N ILE A 136 3.65 8.71 -1.23
CA ILE A 136 3.50 7.93 -2.47
C ILE A 136 2.12 7.28 -2.46
N ASP A 137 1.31 7.56 -3.49
CA ASP A 137 0.12 6.79 -3.80
C ASP A 137 0.47 5.79 -4.93
N VAL A 138 0.21 4.51 -4.72
CA VAL A 138 0.28 3.49 -5.78
C VAL A 138 -1.15 3.19 -6.23
N VAL A 139 -1.38 3.22 -7.54
CA VAL A 139 -2.71 3.01 -8.14
C VAL A 139 -2.62 1.97 -9.26
N GLU A 140 -3.69 1.21 -9.44
CA GLU A 140 -3.79 0.24 -10.53
C GLU A 140 -4.02 0.97 -11.86
N TRP A 141 -3.15 0.68 -12.83
CA TRP A 141 -3.30 1.12 -14.21
C TRP A 141 -4.34 0.25 -14.93
N ASN A 142 -5.19 0.88 -15.75
CA ASN A 142 -6.16 0.19 -16.59
C ASN A 142 -6.06 0.68 -18.05
N LYS A 143 -6.38 -0.21 -19.00
CA LYS A 143 -6.50 0.13 -20.43
C LYS A 143 -7.64 1.11 -20.70
N GLU A 144 -8.72 1.01 -19.93
CA GLU A 144 -9.86 1.90 -20.01
C GLU A 144 -9.57 3.19 -19.24
N ALA A 145 -9.53 4.31 -19.98
CA ALA A 145 -9.17 5.61 -19.42
C ALA A 145 -10.10 6.05 -18.27
N ALA A 146 -11.40 5.76 -18.33
CA ALA A 146 -12.36 6.10 -17.29
C ALA A 146 -12.02 5.42 -15.94
N ILE A 147 -11.72 4.11 -15.98
CA ILE A 147 -11.30 3.34 -14.80
C ILE A 147 -9.95 3.84 -14.29
N PHE A 148 -8.98 4.05 -15.18
CA PHE A 148 -7.65 4.53 -14.79
C PHE A 148 -7.69 5.93 -14.16
N LEU A 149 -8.54 6.83 -14.67
CA LEU A 149 -8.78 8.16 -14.10
C LEU A 149 -9.43 8.10 -12.72
N ALA A 150 -10.43 7.23 -12.54
CA ALA A 150 -11.03 6.99 -11.23
C ALA A 150 -9.99 6.48 -10.21
N ASN A 151 -9.15 5.52 -10.62
CA ASN A 151 -8.05 5.01 -9.81
C ASN A 151 -7.00 6.10 -9.49
N ALA A 152 -6.63 6.93 -10.46
CA ALA A 152 -5.62 7.99 -10.30
C ALA A 152 -6.04 9.08 -9.29
N LEU A 153 -7.34 9.32 -9.13
CA LEU A 153 -7.89 10.29 -8.15
C LEU A 153 -7.93 9.77 -6.70
N SER A 154 -7.66 8.46 -6.49
CA SER A 154 -7.45 7.86 -5.17
C SER A 154 -6.53 8.74 -4.29
N PRO A 155 -6.89 9.03 -3.03
CA PRO A 155 -7.87 8.34 -2.18
C PRO A 155 -9.33 8.81 -2.30
N ALA A 156 -9.66 9.76 -3.18
CA ALA A 156 -11.05 10.17 -3.37
C ALA A 156 -11.84 9.10 -4.16
N GLN A 157 -13.08 8.83 -3.76
CA GLN A 157 -14.00 7.94 -4.44
C GLN A 157 -14.71 8.69 -5.55
N VAL A 158 -14.51 8.25 -6.79
CA VAL A 158 -15.16 8.80 -7.98
C VAL A 158 -16.42 8.00 -8.28
N MET A 159 -17.54 8.68 -8.52
CA MET A 159 -18.83 8.06 -8.83
C MET A 159 -19.00 7.78 -10.33
N LYS A 160 -18.57 8.72 -11.17
CA LYS A 160 -18.65 8.63 -12.63
C LYS A 160 -17.49 9.43 -13.25
N VAL A 161 -17.00 8.98 -14.41
CA VAL A 161 -16.07 9.73 -15.25
C VAL A 161 -16.72 9.89 -16.62
N GLU A 162 -16.84 11.12 -17.11
CA GLU A 162 -17.22 11.43 -18.48
C GLU A 162 -15.96 11.81 -19.27
N LEU A 163 -15.72 11.12 -20.38
CA LEU A 163 -14.58 11.37 -21.26
C LEU A 163 -15.06 12.13 -22.50
N ASN A 164 -14.39 13.23 -22.81
CA ASN A 164 -14.47 13.89 -24.11
C ASN A 164 -13.14 13.62 -24.83
N VAL A 165 -13.21 12.77 -25.85
CA VAL A 165 -12.05 12.26 -26.60
C VAL A 165 -11.44 13.34 -27.49
N ASP A 166 -12.26 14.24 -28.04
CA ASP A 166 -11.83 15.30 -28.95
C ASP A 166 -10.97 16.35 -28.23
N ASP A 167 -11.35 16.72 -27.01
CA ASP A 167 -10.63 17.68 -26.15
C ASP A 167 -9.53 17.05 -25.27
N GLN A 168 -9.45 15.71 -25.21
CA GLN A 168 -8.70 14.97 -24.19
C GLN A 168 -8.99 15.45 -22.75
N THR A 169 -10.28 15.73 -22.48
CA THR A 169 -10.78 16.13 -21.16
C THR A 169 -11.57 15.00 -20.51
N ALA A 170 -11.48 14.95 -19.19
CA ALA A 170 -12.17 13.99 -18.34
C ALA A 170 -12.84 14.75 -17.19
N THR A 171 -14.17 14.70 -17.13
CA THR A 171 -14.94 15.23 -16.01
C THR A 171 -15.21 14.11 -15.01
N ALA A 172 -14.59 14.17 -13.85
CA ALA A 172 -14.80 13.23 -12.75
C ALA A 172 -15.85 13.77 -11.77
N VAL A 173 -16.91 13.00 -11.56
CA VAL A 173 -17.97 13.30 -10.60
C VAL A 173 -17.64 12.65 -9.27
N VAL A 174 -17.56 13.45 -8.21
CA VAL A 174 -17.14 13.04 -6.86
C VAL A 174 -18.22 13.47 -5.85
N PRO A 175 -18.49 12.73 -4.77
CA PRO A 175 -19.40 13.19 -3.73
C PRO A 175 -18.93 14.55 -3.17
N GLU A 176 -19.83 15.51 -2.98
CA GLU A 176 -19.51 16.86 -2.50
C GLU A 176 -18.56 16.88 -1.28
N ARG A 177 -18.80 15.97 -0.31
CA ARG A 177 -17.98 15.79 0.91
C ARG A 177 -16.52 15.43 0.64
N GLN A 178 -16.21 14.88 -0.53
CA GLN A 178 -14.87 14.48 -0.96
C GLN A 178 -14.28 15.40 -2.05
N LEU A 179 -15.02 16.41 -2.53
CA LEU A 179 -14.56 17.35 -3.57
C LEU A 179 -13.20 17.98 -3.22
N SER A 180 -13.07 18.49 -2.00
CA SER A 180 -11.81 19.06 -1.47
C SER A 180 -10.66 18.04 -1.40
N LEU A 181 -10.96 16.77 -1.07
CA LEU A 181 -9.96 15.69 -1.05
C LEU A 181 -9.49 15.33 -2.47
N ALA A 182 -10.42 15.30 -3.43
CA ALA A 182 -10.15 14.94 -4.82
C ALA A 182 -9.32 16.00 -5.54
N ILE A 183 -9.60 17.29 -5.31
CA ILE A 183 -8.77 18.42 -5.75
C ILE A 183 -7.40 18.37 -5.04
N GLY A 184 -7.42 18.20 -3.72
CA GLY A 184 -6.24 18.20 -2.86
C GLY A 184 -5.67 19.61 -2.61
N LYS A 185 -4.69 19.70 -1.72
CA LYS A 185 -4.03 20.98 -1.39
C LYS A 185 -3.47 21.62 -2.66
N GLU A 186 -3.84 22.86 -2.94
CA GLU A 186 -3.39 23.64 -4.12
C GLU A 186 -3.61 22.91 -5.47
N GLY A 187 -4.61 22.03 -5.54
CA GLY A 187 -4.90 21.21 -6.73
C GLY A 187 -3.89 20.09 -6.99
N GLN A 188 -3.03 19.75 -6.02
CA GLN A 188 -1.97 18.76 -6.20
C GLN A 188 -2.48 17.38 -6.64
N ASN A 189 -3.62 16.90 -6.10
CA ASN A 189 -4.10 15.55 -6.40
C ASN A 189 -4.59 15.44 -7.84
N VAL A 190 -5.38 16.43 -8.29
CA VAL A 190 -5.78 16.59 -9.71
C VAL A 190 -4.56 16.73 -10.62
N ARG A 191 -3.60 17.60 -10.28
CA ARG A 191 -2.42 17.84 -11.12
C ARG A 191 -1.56 16.58 -11.29
N LEU A 192 -1.41 15.78 -10.22
CA LEU A 192 -0.72 14.50 -10.28
C LEU A 192 -1.52 13.47 -11.09
N ALA A 193 -2.84 13.37 -10.91
CA ALA A 193 -3.68 12.46 -11.69
C ALA A 193 -3.68 12.79 -13.20
N ALA A 194 -3.77 14.07 -13.56
CA ALA A 194 -3.65 14.56 -14.94
C ALA A 194 -2.29 14.21 -15.57
N ARG A 195 -1.19 14.43 -14.83
CA ARG A 195 0.16 14.03 -15.28
C ARG A 195 0.36 12.52 -15.38
N LEU A 196 -0.32 11.74 -14.55
CA LEU A 196 -0.21 10.27 -14.51
C LEU A 196 -0.96 9.61 -15.66
N THR A 197 -2.13 10.16 -16.01
CA THR A 197 -3.03 9.63 -17.04
C THR A 197 -2.81 10.25 -18.42
N GLY A 198 -2.26 11.47 -18.49
CA GLY A 198 -2.12 12.24 -19.72
C GLY A 198 -3.35 13.07 -20.10
N TRP A 199 -4.44 13.00 -19.33
CA TRP A 199 -5.71 13.71 -19.60
C TRP A 199 -5.79 15.03 -18.85
N ARG A 200 -6.57 15.99 -19.37
CA ARG A 200 -7.04 17.14 -18.60
C ARG A 200 -8.17 16.67 -17.68
N VAL A 201 -8.01 16.84 -16.36
CA VAL A 201 -8.96 16.31 -15.37
C VAL A 201 -9.66 17.46 -14.67
N ASP A 202 -10.97 17.57 -14.91
CA ASP A 202 -11.88 18.47 -14.22
C ASP A 202 -12.68 17.67 -13.18
N ILE A 203 -12.96 18.26 -12.01
CA ILE A 203 -13.75 17.61 -10.96
C ILE A 203 -15.01 18.42 -10.68
N LYS A 204 -16.15 17.74 -10.65
CA LYS A 204 -17.45 18.29 -10.24
C LYS A 204 -17.99 17.52 -9.04
N SER A 205 -18.78 18.18 -8.21
CA SER A 205 -19.60 17.49 -7.21
C SER A 205 -20.75 16.73 -7.88
N ASN A 206 -21.29 15.72 -7.20
CA ASN A 206 -22.50 15.04 -7.64
C ASN A 206 -23.71 15.99 -7.76
N VAL A 207 -23.81 17.00 -6.88
CA VAL A 207 -24.91 17.98 -6.88
C VAL A 207 -24.85 18.90 -8.11
N GLU A 208 -23.66 19.43 -8.43
CA GLU A 208 -23.45 20.23 -9.66
C GLU A 208 -23.72 19.39 -10.92
N TYR A 209 -23.28 18.12 -10.91
CA TYR A 209 -23.51 17.20 -12.02
C TYR A 209 -24.99 16.87 -12.24
N GLU A 210 -25.73 16.56 -11.18
CA GLU A 210 -27.18 16.31 -11.23
C GLU A 210 -27.95 17.54 -11.75
N ALA A 211 -27.54 18.75 -11.34
CA ALA A 211 -28.11 20.00 -11.85
C ALA A 211 -27.83 20.21 -13.35
N GLU A 212 -26.59 19.99 -13.81
CA GLU A 212 -26.26 20.06 -15.24
C GLU A 212 -27.02 19.04 -16.09
N VAL A 213 -27.19 17.80 -15.60
CA VAL A 213 -27.95 16.76 -16.30
C VAL A 213 -29.43 17.13 -16.38
N ALA A 214 -30.01 17.66 -15.30
CA ALA A 214 -31.39 18.15 -15.32
C ALA A 214 -31.58 19.31 -16.31
N GLU A 215 -30.64 20.26 -16.35
CA GLU A 215 -30.68 21.38 -17.30
C GLU A 215 -30.55 20.92 -18.77
N ARG A 216 -29.66 19.95 -19.05
CA ARG A 216 -29.54 19.34 -20.39
C ARG A 216 -30.82 18.60 -20.78
N ALA A 217 -31.41 17.81 -19.88
CA ALA A 217 -32.66 17.10 -20.15
C ALA A 217 -33.83 18.05 -20.43
N VAL A 218 -33.93 19.19 -19.74
CA VAL A 218 -34.93 20.23 -20.05
C VAL A 218 -34.68 20.84 -21.43
N LYS A 219 -33.43 21.18 -21.77
CA LYS A 219 -33.06 21.72 -23.10
C LYS A 219 -33.32 20.74 -24.23
N GLU A 220 -33.07 19.45 -24.02
CA GLU A 220 -33.38 18.38 -24.98
C GLU A 220 -34.90 18.23 -25.15
N ALA A 221 -35.67 18.24 -24.05
CA ALA A 221 -37.13 18.21 -24.11
C ALA A 221 -37.72 19.45 -24.80
N GLU A 222 -37.17 20.65 -24.57
CA GLU A 222 -37.55 21.88 -25.26
C GLU A 222 -37.17 21.86 -26.75
N ALA A 223 -36.01 21.30 -27.12
CA ALA A 223 -35.58 21.15 -28.51
C ALA A 223 -36.47 20.14 -29.29
N ILE A 224 -36.89 19.07 -28.63
CA ILE A 224 -37.87 18.10 -29.16
C ILE A 224 -39.25 18.76 -29.29
N ALA A 225 -39.70 19.50 -28.28
CA ALA A 225 -40.99 20.20 -28.28
C ALA A 225 -41.05 21.37 -29.29
N THR A 226 -39.91 21.98 -29.63
CA THR A 226 -39.80 23.02 -30.67
C THR A 226 -39.54 22.48 -32.07
N GLY A 227 -39.49 21.15 -32.25
CA GLY A 227 -39.55 20.50 -33.56
C GLY A 227 -38.30 20.64 -34.43
N ALA A 228 -37.13 20.83 -33.83
CA ALA A 228 -35.87 21.05 -34.56
C ALA A 228 -35.13 19.76 -34.98
N VAL A 229 -35.76 18.59 -34.84
CA VAL A 229 -35.23 17.30 -35.30
C VAL A 229 -36.22 16.68 -36.29
N ALA A 230 -35.78 16.50 -37.53
CA ALA A 230 -36.52 15.73 -38.51
C ALA A 230 -36.61 14.27 -38.03
N VAL A 231 -37.83 13.76 -37.90
CA VAL A 231 -38.06 12.33 -37.67
C VAL A 231 -37.69 11.60 -38.95
N GLU A 232 -36.53 10.94 -38.96
CA GLU A 232 -36.24 9.91 -39.95
C GLU A 232 -37.09 8.69 -39.59
N GLU A 233 -38.05 8.36 -40.46
CA GLU A 233 -39.09 7.36 -40.19
C GLU A 233 -38.49 5.95 -40.01
N PRO A 234 -39.01 5.13 -39.07
CA PRO A 234 -38.66 3.73 -39.05
C PRO A 234 -39.23 3.05 -40.31
N PRO A 235 -38.42 2.30 -41.10
CA PRO A 235 -38.95 1.57 -42.24
C PRO A 235 -39.88 0.46 -41.75
N VAL A 236 -41.14 0.52 -42.18
CA VAL A 236 -42.12 -0.55 -41.98
C VAL A 236 -41.64 -1.79 -42.74
N ALA A 237 -41.25 -2.82 -42.01
CA ALA A 237 -40.91 -4.12 -42.59
C ALA A 237 -42.19 -4.94 -42.82
N GLU A 238 -42.35 -5.40 -44.06
CA GLU A 238 -43.50 -6.17 -44.53
C GLU A 238 -43.50 -7.62 -43.99
N GLU A 239 -44.66 -8.30 -44.14
CA GLU A 239 -44.92 -9.67 -43.69
C GLU A 239 -43.99 -10.71 -44.32
N PRO A 240 -43.82 -11.87 -43.64
CA PRO A 240 -43.62 -13.12 -44.36
C PRO A 240 -44.60 -14.24 -43.91
N VAL A 241 -45.47 -14.61 -44.86
CA VAL A 241 -45.89 -15.95 -45.32
C VAL A 241 -46.00 -17.16 -44.38
N GLU A 242 -47.02 -17.99 -44.65
CA GLU A 242 -47.35 -19.27 -43.99
C GLU A 242 -46.44 -20.46 -44.35
N ALA A 243 -46.58 -21.55 -43.57
CA ALA A 243 -46.17 -22.95 -43.80
C ALA A 243 -44.65 -23.27 -43.66
N GLU A 244 -44.20 -24.36 -43.03
CA GLU A 244 -44.77 -25.71 -42.85
C GLU A 244 -44.48 -26.33 -41.44
N ALA A 245 -45.05 -27.51 -41.19
CA ALA A 245 -44.96 -28.23 -39.91
C ALA A 245 -43.86 -29.31 -39.87
N VAL A 246 -43.29 -29.52 -38.68
CA VAL A 246 -42.83 -30.85 -38.23
C VAL A 246 -43.26 -31.02 -36.77
N ALA A 247 -43.84 -32.17 -36.45
CA ALA A 247 -44.33 -32.51 -35.12
C ALA A 247 -43.29 -33.29 -34.31
N GLU A 248 -43.23 -33.09 -32.99
CA GLU A 248 -42.99 -34.18 -32.05
C GLU A 248 -43.61 -33.88 -30.66
N GLU A 249 -44.61 -34.68 -30.30
CA GLU A 249 -45.06 -34.95 -28.93
C GLU A 249 -44.32 -36.22 -28.45
N PRO A 250 -44.22 -36.58 -27.14
CA PRO A 250 -45.37 -36.51 -26.21
C PRO A 250 -45.09 -36.28 -24.70
N ALA A 251 -46.21 -36.22 -23.97
CA ALA A 251 -46.41 -36.61 -22.56
C ALA A 251 -45.87 -35.66 -21.46
N ALA A 252 -46.73 -34.90 -20.77
CA ALA A 252 -47.70 -35.32 -19.73
C ALA A 252 -47.02 -35.51 -18.34
N THR A 253 -46.99 -34.48 -17.49
CA THR A 253 -47.98 -34.14 -16.44
C THR A 253 -48.09 -35.14 -15.29
N GLU A 254 -47.79 -34.68 -14.07
CA GLU A 254 -48.80 -34.71 -13.00
C GLU A 254 -48.52 -33.64 -11.93
N GLN A 255 -49.57 -32.89 -11.56
CA GLN A 255 -49.63 -32.02 -10.40
C GLN A 255 -50.45 -32.73 -9.32
N VAL A 256 -50.12 -32.61 -8.03
CA VAL A 256 -51.16 -32.62 -6.97
C VAL A 256 -50.81 -31.62 -5.87
N GLU A 257 -51.75 -30.74 -5.57
CA GLU A 257 -51.72 -29.73 -4.51
C GLU A 257 -52.13 -30.29 -3.14
N LYS A 258 -51.76 -29.58 -2.05
CA LYS A 258 -52.69 -29.03 -1.02
C LYS A 258 -51.86 -28.30 0.04
N LYS A 259 -52.00 -26.97 0.25
CA LYS A 259 -53.17 -26.18 0.73
C LYS A 259 -53.37 -26.37 2.24
N VAL A 260 -52.80 -25.48 3.07
CA VAL A 260 -53.46 -24.38 3.85
C VAL A 260 -54.26 -24.94 5.05
N GLU A 261 -54.07 -24.48 6.29
CA GLU A 261 -54.59 -23.26 6.96
C GLU A 261 -53.96 -23.25 8.41
N ALA A 262 -53.96 -22.20 9.25
CA ALA A 262 -54.71 -20.95 9.26
C ALA A 262 -53.98 -19.81 10.02
N GLU A 263 -54.43 -18.60 9.70
CA GLU A 263 -54.33 -17.30 10.39
C GLU A 263 -55.12 -17.29 11.75
N PRO A 264 -55.28 -16.19 12.56
CA PRO A 264 -55.39 -14.78 12.10
C PRO A 264 -54.95 -13.59 13.04
N ALA A 265 -55.08 -12.38 12.47
CA ALA A 265 -55.54 -11.11 13.09
C ALA A 265 -54.61 -10.31 14.05
N VAL A 266 -54.63 -8.96 14.11
CA VAL A 266 -55.30 -7.87 13.32
C VAL A 266 -54.52 -6.54 13.53
N ALA A 267 -54.85 -5.48 12.75
CA ALA A 267 -54.36 -4.08 12.83
C ALA A 267 -54.57 -3.38 14.22
N GLU A 268 -54.18 -2.12 14.52
CA GLU A 268 -54.39 -0.86 13.77
C GLU A 268 -53.54 0.33 14.34
N GLU A 269 -53.78 1.54 13.82
CA GLU A 269 -52.93 2.73 13.67
C GLU A 269 -52.49 3.59 14.90
N ALA A 270 -51.35 4.27 14.68
CA ALA A 270 -50.98 5.67 14.99
C ALA A 270 -51.45 6.41 16.28
N LYS A 271 -50.45 6.96 17.02
CA LYS A 271 -50.47 8.36 17.50
C LYS A 271 -49.06 8.94 17.73
N VAL A 272 -48.90 10.22 17.39
CA VAL A 272 -47.67 11.03 17.61
C VAL A 272 -47.79 11.81 18.92
N GLU A 273 -46.73 11.87 19.73
CA GLU A 273 -46.34 13.10 20.45
C GLU A 273 -44.91 13.06 21.05
N THR A 274 -44.25 14.21 20.94
CA THR A 274 -42.88 14.58 21.33
C THR A 274 -42.45 14.32 22.77
N LYS A 275 -41.17 13.95 22.96
CA LYS A 275 -40.30 14.49 24.04
C LYS A 275 -38.85 14.68 23.55
N GLU A 276 -38.38 15.92 23.59
CA GLU A 276 -36.97 16.26 23.42
C GLU A 276 -36.14 15.85 24.65
N ALA A 277 -34.85 15.57 24.44
CA ALA A 277 -33.84 15.51 25.50
C ALA A 277 -32.60 16.30 25.02
N PRO A 278 -31.97 17.13 25.89
CA PRO A 278 -31.20 18.28 25.42
C PRO A 278 -29.77 17.98 25.00
N VAL A 279 -29.30 18.75 24.01
CA VAL A 279 -27.88 18.93 23.70
C VAL A 279 -27.22 19.71 24.83
N ALA A 280 -26.18 19.14 25.46
CA ALA A 280 -25.43 19.83 26.51
C ALA A 280 -24.35 20.74 25.91
N GLU A 281 -24.46 22.05 26.15
CA GLU A 281 -23.43 23.04 25.80
C GLU A 281 -22.07 22.71 26.45
N ILE A 282 -21.04 22.57 25.61
CA ILE A 282 -19.65 22.51 26.07
C ILE A 282 -19.15 23.95 26.24
N LYS A 283 -19.10 24.42 27.49
CA LYS A 283 -18.44 25.69 27.83
C LYS A 283 -16.91 25.54 27.72
N PRO A 284 -16.19 26.51 27.15
CA PRO A 284 -14.73 26.45 27.07
C PRO A 284 -14.10 26.60 28.45
N ALA A 285 -13.14 25.74 28.77
CA ALA A 285 -12.29 25.89 29.95
C ALA A 285 -11.22 26.99 29.72
N PRO A 286 -10.71 27.65 30.78
CA PRO A 286 -9.80 28.79 30.63
C PRO A 286 -8.43 28.39 30.07
N VAL A 287 -7.79 29.35 29.39
CA VAL A 287 -6.39 29.26 28.97
C VAL A 287 -5.50 29.36 30.21
N GLU A 288 -4.74 28.31 30.52
CA GLU A 288 -3.63 28.40 31.48
C GLU A 288 -2.40 29.04 30.83
N GLU A 289 -1.78 29.99 31.52
CA GLU A 289 -0.56 30.64 31.10
C GLU A 289 0.64 29.67 31.12
N PRO A 290 1.64 29.83 30.23
CA PRO A 290 2.79 28.93 30.18
C PRO A 290 3.68 29.07 31.42
N VAL A 291 3.60 28.09 32.32
CA VAL A 291 4.47 28.01 33.51
C VAL A 291 5.93 27.93 33.06
N VAL A 292 6.74 28.89 33.52
CA VAL A 292 8.17 28.97 33.22
C VAL A 292 8.89 27.72 33.72
N ALA A 293 9.52 26.98 32.80
CA ALA A 293 10.29 25.80 33.14
C ALA A 293 11.49 26.15 34.05
N PRO A 294 11.66 25.48 35.22
CA PRO A 294 12.84 25.68 36.04
C PRO A 294 14.08 25.15 35.31
N LYS A 295 15.09 26.03 35.17
CA LYS A 295 16.37 25.75 34.52
C LYS A 295 17.13 24.67 35.30
N LEU A 296 17.09 23.43 34.81
CA LEU A 296 17.83 22.31 35.40
C LEU A 296 19.34 22.58 35.28
N ALA A 297 20.04 22.60 36.41
CA ALA A 297 21.49 22.75 36.45
C ALA A 297 22.18 21.47 35.91
N PRO A 298 23.33 21.59 35.21
CA PRO A 298 24.05 20.42 34.71
C PRO A 298 24.64 19.62 35.86
N GLN A 299 24.37 18.31 35.89
CA GLN A 299 25.08 17.39 36.78
C GLN A 299 26.52 17.18 36.26
N PRO A 300 27.52 17.07 37.15
CA PRO A 300 28.91 16.85 36.73
C PRO A 300 29.10 15.47 36.10
N ALA A 301 29.95 15.40 35.07
CA ALA A 301 30.29 14.14 34.41
C ALA A 301 31.06 13.20 35.36
N PRO A 302 30.90 11.87 35.26
CA PRO A 302 31.69 10.92 36.03
C PRO A 302 33.16 10.98 35.58
N VAL A 303 34.04 11.25 36.55
CA VAL A 303 35.50 11.21 36.35
C VAL A 303 35.90 9.78 35.97
N ARG A 304 36.49 9.62 34.80
CA ARG A 304 37.17 8.37 34.43
C ARG A 304 38.59 8.41 34.98
N GLU A 305 38.94 7.39 35.77
CA GLU A 305 40.31 7.18 36.22
C GLU A 305 41.23 6.86 35.01
N PRO A 306 42.49 7.35 35.01
CA PRO A 306 43.41 7.10 33.91
C PRO A 306 43.96 5.67 33.97
N VAL A 307 43.56 4.84 33.00
CA VAL A 307 44.19 3.53 32.79
C VAL A 307 45.61 3.77 32.26
N ALA A 308 46.61 3.20 32.93
CA ALA A 308 48.02 3.42 32.63
C ALA A 308 48.40 2.95 31.20
N ALA A 309 49.38 3.64 30.61
CA ALA A 309 49.90 3.30 29.29
C ALA A 309 50.56 1.91 29.28
N ALA A 310 50.17 1.09 28.30
CA ALA A 310 50.89 -0.12 27.91
C ALA A 310 51.37 0.05 26.46
N GLU A 311 52.62 -0.33 26.20
CA GLU A 311 53.34 0.01 24.98
C GLU A 311 53.14 -0.99 23.81
N LYS A 312 53.48 -0.52 22.60
CA LYS A 312 54.11 -1.26 21.48
C LYS A 312 53.44 -2.53 20.95
N SER A 313 52.80 -2.36 19.78
CA SER A 313 52.99 -3.19 18.56
C SER A 313 53.38 -4.66 18.74
N ALA A 314 52.40 -5.56 18.63
CA ALA A 314 52.62 -6.95 18.24
C ALA A 314 52.32 -7.12 16.74
N SER A 315 53.21 -7.80 16.02
CA SER A 315 53.16 -7.97 14.56
C SER A 315 52.15 -9.03 14.10
N LEU A 316 51.77 -8.97 12.82
CA LEU A 316 50.87 -9.88 12.13
C LEU A 316 51.47 -11.30 11.90
N ARG A 317 52.09 -11.90 12.92
CA ARG A 317 52.80 -13.19 12.87
C ARG A 317 52.44 -14.18 13.98
N ASP A 318 51.74 -13.75 15.02
CA ASP A 318 51.30 -14.62 16.13
C ASP A 318 49.79 -14.87 16.10
N VAL A 319 49.34 -15.60 15.07
CA VAL A 319 48.01 -16.24 15.05
C VAL A 319 48.23 -17.75 15.04
N PRO A 320 47.77 -18.50 16.05
CA PRO A 320 48.05 -19.93 16.14
C PRO A 320 47.38 -20.73 15.00
N GLU A 321 48.14 -21.63 14.36
CA GLU A 321 47.73 -22.40 13.16
C GLU A 321 46.57 -23.40 13.37
N ALA A 322 45.99 -23.47 14.57
CA ALA A 322 44.92 -24.41 14.92
C ALA A 322 43.62 -24.23 14.08
N ILE A 323 43.44 -23.08 13.43
CA ILE A 323 42.25 -22.76 12.63
C ILE A 323 42.19 -23.55 11.29
N TRP A 324 43.32 -24.04 10.77
CA TRP A 324 43.39 -24.65 9.43
C TRP A 324 43.33 -26.19 9.39
N THR A 325 43.06 -26.85 10.52
CA THR A 325 43.09 -28.32 10.60
C THR A 325 41.78 -28.99 10.15
N ILE A 326 41.55 -29.04 8.83
CA ILE A 326 40.44 -29.82 8.24
C ILE A 326 40.66 -31.31 8.50
N ARG A 327 39.79 -31.94 9.30
CA ARG A 327 39.88 -33.36 9.68
C ARG A 327 39.44 -34.29 8.54
N ARG A 328 40.33 -34.55 7.59
CA ARG A 328 40.16 -35.57 6.54
C ARG A 328 40.47 -36.97 7.10
N ALA A 329 39.45 -37.66 7.63
CA ALA A 329 39.58 -39.05 8.07
C ALA A 329 39.37 -40.03 6.90
N ARG A 330 40.25 -41.05 6.82
CA ARG A 330 40.31 -42.04 5.73
C ARG A 330 39.05 -42.91 5.65
N ARG A 331 38.63 -43.23 4.42
CA ARG A 331 38.06 -44.55 4.09
C ARG A 331 38.81 -45.07 2.85
N SER A 332 39.24 -46.33 2.89
CA SER A 332 40.05 -46.97 1.84
C SER A 332 39.20 -47.37 0.63
N VAL A 333 39.82 -47.37 -0.55
CA VAL A 333 39.20 -47.76 -1.82
C VAL A 333 39.52 -49.23 -2.15
N SER A 334 38.52 -49.95 -2.63
CA SER A 334 38.63 -51.09 -3.56
C SER A 334 37.30 -51.11 -4.34
N ASP A 335 37.22 -50.59 -5.57
CA ASP A 335 37.74 -51.15 -6.84
C ASP A 335 36.67 -52.01 -7.55
N SER A 336 36.02 -51.42 -8.56
CA SER A 336 35.31 -52.04 -9.70
C SER A 336 34.51 -50.98 -10.50
N ASP A 337 34.42 -51.18 -11.81
CA ASP A 337 33.98 -50.19 -12.81
C ASP A 337 32.47 -50.02 -13.04
N GLU A 338 32.15 -48.94 -13.78
CA GLU A 338 30.99 -48.74 -14.66
C GLU A 338 29.61 -48.32 -14.07
N PRO A 339 28.75 -47.62 -14.86
CA PRO A 339 27.90 -46.55 -14.33
C PRO A 339 26.41 -46.89 -14.18
N GLY A 340 25.75 -46.34 -13.15
CA GLY A 340 24.31 -46.53 -12.96
C GLY A 340 23.61 -45.56 -11.99
N GLN A 341 22.88 -44.59 -12.55
CA GLN A 341 21.54 -44.15 -12.13
C GLN A 341 21.20 -44.17 -10.62
N ILE A 342 21.44 -43.06 -9.91
CA ILE A 342 20.94 -42.85 -8.53
C ILE A 342 19.41 -42.72 -8.55
N ARG A 343 18.69 -43.61 -7.84
CA ARG A 343 17.24 -43.53 -7.63
C ARG A 343 16.92 -42.93 -6.25
N PHE A 344 15.93 -42.05 -6.22
CA PHE A 344 15.75 -41.04 -5.16
C PHE A 344 14.85 -41.46 -3.97
N ALA A 345 14.61 -42.76 -3.74
CA ALA A 345 13.52 -43.20 -2.86
C ALA A 345 13.83 -44.46 -2.05
N GLU A 346 14.81 -44.41 -1.13
CA GLU A 346 15.04 -45.52 -0.18
C GLU A 346 15.72 -45.10 1.15
N ASP A 347 15.28 -43.99 1.77
CA ASP A 347 15.85 -43.54 3.07
C ASP A 347 14.82 -42.99 4.09
N ILE A 348 13.51 -43.21 3.88
CA ILE A 348 12.44 -42.86 4.85
C ILE A 348 11.85 -44.12 5.48
N ALA A 349 12.72 -44.98 6.03
CA ALA A 349 12.33 -46.22 6.71
C ALA A 349 13.22 -46.59 7.94
N GLY A 350 13.90 -45.60 8.55
CA GLY A 350 14.87 -45.85 9.63
C GLY A 350 14.44 -45.55 11.08
N LEU A 351 13.27 -44.94 11.33
CA LEU A 351 12.88 -44.44 12.67
C LEU A 351 11.52 -44.98 13.19
N ARG A 352 11.34 -46.31 13.20
CA ARG A 352 10.27 -46.95 14.00
C ARG A 352 10.74 -48.24 14.68
N GLY A 353 10.80 -48.19 16.03
CA GLY A 353 10.96 -49.33 16.93
C GLY A 353 12.41 -49.76 17.18
N GLY A 354 12.85 -50.06 18.41
CA GLY A 354 12.19 -49.97 19.72
C GLY A 354 12.93 -50.84 20.76
N VAL A 355 12.87 -50.54 22.07
CA VAL A 355 13.44 -51.40 23.14
C VAL A 355 12.56 -51.39 24.41
N THR A 356 12.48 -52.56 25.06
CA THR A 356 11.67 -52.87 26.27
C THR A 356 12.58 -53.27 27.45
N ALA A 357 12.16 -53.49 28.71
CA ALA A 357 10.83 -53.74 29.31
C ALA A 357 10.85 -53.51 30.85
N SER A 358 9.70 -53.73 31.51
CA SER A 358 9.59 -54.15 32.94
C SER A 358 9.81 -53.04 34.01
N ARG A 359 9.15 -53.00 35.19
CA ARG A 359 8.31 -53.96 35.94
C ARG A 359 7.16 -53.25 36.73
N ARG A 360 6.08 -54.01 37.02
CA ARG A 360 5.23 -54.07 38.26
C ARG A 360 5.16 -52.81 39.16
N ASN A 361 4.00 -52.37 39.68
CA ASN A 361 3.06 -53.20 40.46
C ASN A 361 1.72 -52.46 40.81
N ARG A 362 0.58 -53.15 40.69
CA ARG A 362 -0.68 -53.09 41.50
C ARG A 362 -1.34 -51.75 41.92
N ARG A 363 -2.64 -51.67 41.55
CA ARG A 363 -3.83 -51.21 42.37
C ARG A 363 -3.89 -49.70 42.68
N ARG A 364 -5.06 -49.03 42.71
CA ARG A 364 -6.48 -49.45 42.78
C ARG A 364 -7.38 -48.32 42.21
N ASP A 365 -8.55 -48.69 41.67
CA ASP A 365 -9.91 -48.13 41.86
C ASP A 365 -10.01 -46.78 42.65
N ASP A 366 -10.85 -45.77 42.33
CA ASP A 366 -12.08 -45.75 41.51
C ASP A 366 -12.57 -44.32 41.13
N ALA A 367 -13.50 -44.26 40.18
CA ALA A 367 -14.56 -43.25 39.89
C ALA A 367 -14.54 -41.75 40.35
N ALA A 368 -14.70 -40.87 39.35
CA ALA A 368 -15.77 -39.85 39.18
C ALA A 368 -15.82 -38.46 39.90
N ALA A 369 -16.57 -37.56 39.24
CA ALA A 369 -17.26 -36.33 39.70
C ALA A 369 -16.53 -34.96 39.77
N THR A 370 -16.76 -34.16 38.73
CA THR A 370 -17.40 -32.81 38.70
C THR A 370 -17.23 -31.83 39.88
N THR A 371 -16.93 -30.56 39.53
CA THR A 371 -17.57 -29.26 39.96
C THR A 371 -16.54 -28.17 40.32
N GLN A 372 -16.80 -26.93 39.87
CA GLN A 372 -16.02 -25.72 40.20
C GLN A 372 -16.30 -25.21 41.63
N PRO A 373 -15.37 -24.47 42.27
CA PRO A 373 -15.65 -23.70 43.47
C PRO A 373 -15.88 -22.19 43.21
N GLU A 374 -16.83 -21.64 43.95
CA GLU A 374 -17.30 -20.25 43.91
C GLU A 374 -16.46 -19.29 44.80
N ALA A 375 -16.69 -17.97 44.69
CA ALA A 375 -15.96 -16.93 45.41
C ALA A 375 -16.48 -16.60 46.84
N PRO A 376 -15.63 -16.15 47.78
CA PRO A 376 -16.07 -15.72 49.13
C PRO A 376 -16.24 -14.19 49.31
N LYS A 377 -17.28 -13.80 50.07
CA LYS A 377 -17.65 -12.40 50.43
C LYS A 377 -16.99 -11.93 51.74
N ARG A 378 -16.65 -10.63 51.85
CA ARG A 378 -16.48 -9.88 53.13
C ARG A 378 -16.93 -8.42 52.93
N LYS A 379 -18.09 -8.00 53.48
CA LYS A 379 -18.34 -7.48 54.86
C LYS A 379 -17.84 -6.06 55.17
N THR A 380 -18.74 -5.10 54.93
CA THR A 380 -19.05 -3.85 55.66
C THR A 380 -18.20 -3.41 56.86
N LYS A 381 -17.88 -2.11 56.92
CA LYS A 381 -17.87 -1.34 58.18
C LYS A 381 -18.25 0.14 57.94
N ALA A 382 -19.14 0.70 58.76
CA ALA A 382 -19.58 2.10 58.69
C ALA A 382 -18.81 2.99 59.69
N GLY A 383 -18.70 4.31 59.44
CA GLY A 383 -18.06 5.19 60.43
C GLY A 383 -17.80 6.67 60.12
N LYS A 384 -18.86 7.50 60.14
CA LYS A 384 -18.93 8.80 60.88
C LYS A 384 -18.24 10.08 60.33
N ARG A 385 -19.11 11.06 60.04
CA ARG A 385 -18.92 12.51 59.78
C ARG A 385 -18.01 13.24 60.79
N ARG A 386 -17.36 14.33 60.33
CA ARG A 386 -17.18 15.67 60.96
C ARG A 386 -16.35 16.56 60.01
N ARG A 387 -16.51 17.88 59.95
CA ARG A 387 -17.65 18.75 60.33
C ARG A 387 -17.56 20.02 59.48
#